data_AF-A0A1Y2WPC1-F1
#
_entry.id   AF-A0A1Y2WPC1-F1
#
_cell.length_a   1.000
_cell.length_b   1.000
_cell.length_c   1.000
_cell.angle_alpha   90.00
_cell.angle_beta   90.00
_cell.angle_gamma   90.00
#
_symmetry.space_group_name_H-M   'P 1'
#
loop_
_entity.id
_entity.type
_entity.pdbx_description
1 polymer ?
#
loop_
_entity_poly.entity_id
_entity_poly.type
_entity_poly.pdbx_seq_one_letter_code
_entity_poly.pdbx_strand_id
1 'polypeptide(L)'
;MADDHEHEGASVKEQLIEACRRNNVDLLHEIISNCKSDEEISNLLNNTTTVMGNHLYHEAALQGNYEIIDTLLDQPDFECDPLNRIEGDTPLHSAIRWINSEPPAQRDFGNALVQMMLEAGSSTRVRNKAKLTPYQLVDPANKPLRDLIQKHEYAELNAGDFVDSDPPPAAQSSSKDKKKTAAASAFVDVRQEDNDDDDDDAEFSGSDDEERAEWERRRKAKGR
;
A
#
# COMPACT_ATOMS: atom_id res chain seq x y z
N MET A 1 -44.06 -30.17 -25.64
CA MET A 1 -42.58 -30.21 -25.63
C MET A 1 -42.16 -29.45 -24.38
N ALA A 2 -41.25 -30.00 -23.58
CA ALA A 2 -40.59 -29.22 -22.55
C ALA A 2 -39.44 -28.46 -23.23
N ASP A 3 -39.32 -27.16 -22.97
CA ASP A 3 -38.15 -26.40 -23.37
C ASP A 3 -36.94 -26.96 -22.61
N ASP A 4 -36.09 -27.68 -23.33
CA ASP A 4 -34.77 -28.12 -22.88
C ASP A 4 -33.89 -26.87 -22.87
N HIS A 5 -34.10 -26.02 -21.86
CA HIS A 5 -33.19 -24.94 -21.53
C HIS A 5 -31.88 -25.58 -21.05
N GLU A 6 -30.99 -25.85 -22.01
CA GLU A 6 -29.57 -26.04 -21.75
C GLU A 6 -29.11 -24.83 -20.93
N HIS A 7 -28.95 -25.04 -19.61
CA HIS A 7 -28.47 -23.99 -18.73
C HIS A 7 -27.00 -23.78 -19.06
N GLU A 8 -26.72 -22.78 -19.89
CA GLU A 8 -25.38 -22.29 -20.16
C GLU A 8 -24.72 -22.00 -18.80
N GLY A 9 -23.74 -22.82 -18.43
CA GLY A 9 -23.15 -22.80 -17.09
C GLY A 9 -22.48 -21.47 -16.79
N ALA A 10 -22.34 -21.14 -15.50
CA ALA A 10 -21.61 -19.94 -15.08
C ALA A 10 -20.24 -19.89 -15.77
N SER A 11 -19.86 -18.75 -16.33
CA SER A 11 -18.58 -18.61 -17.02
C SER A 11 -17.42 -18.79 -16.04
N VAL A 12 -16.24 -19.21 -16.52
CA VAL A 12 -15.05 -19.41 -15.66
C VAL A 12 -14.74 -18.20 -14.77
N LYS A 13 -14.96 -16.98 -15.29
CA LYS A 13 -14.80 -15.73 -14.53
C LYS A 13 -15.81 -15.59 -13.40
N GLU A 14 -17.07 -15.95 -13.63
CA GLU A 14 -18.11 -15.93 -12.60
C GLU A 14 -17.90 -17.04 -11.57
N GLN A 15 -17.42 -18.22 -11.99
CA GLN A 15 -17.03 -19.30 -11.08
C GLN A 15 -15.87 -18.87 -10.17
N LEU A 16 -14.83 -18.21 -10.71
CA LEU A 16 -13.74 -17.64 -9.90
C LEU A 16 -14.22 -16.58 -8.90
N ILE A 17 -15.10 -15.67 -9.33
CA ILE A 17 -15.69 -14.65 -8.44
C ILE A 17 -16.49 -15.31 -7.32
N GLU A 18 -17.31 -16.31 -7.63
CA GLU A 18 -18.12 -17.01 -6.63
C GLU A 18 -17.28 -17.90 -5.71
N ALA A 19 -16.21 -18.52 -6.21
CA ALA A 19 -15.22 -19.22 -5.40
C ALA A 19 -14.57 -18.28 -4.38
N CYS A 20 -14.15 -17.09 -4.83
CA CYS A 20 -13.56 -16.06 -3.97
C CYS A 20 -14.53 -15.51 -2.93
N ARG A 21 -15.83 -15.46 -3.22
CA ARG A 21 -16.88 -15.03 -2.28
C ARG A 21 -17.20 -16.06 -1.21
N ARG A 22 -17.24 -17.35 -1.58
CA ARG A 22 -17.66 -18.44 -0.69
C ARG A 22 -16.52 -19.15 0.05
N ASN A 23 -15.29 -18.66 -0.09
CA ASN A 23 -14.07 -19.36 0.36
C ASN A 23 -13.98 -20.80 -0.20
N ASN A 24 -14.34 -21.00 -1.47
CA ASN A 24 -14.30 -22.33 -2.11
C ASN A 24 -12.95 -22.55 -2.81
N VAL A 25 -11.96 -22.96 -2.03
CA VAL A 25 -10.58 -23.20 -2.46
C VAL A 25 -10.49 -24.37 -3.45
N ASP A 26 -11.32 -25.42 -3.27
CA ASP A 26 -11.36 -26.57 -4.18
C ASP A 26 -11.72 -26.15 -5.62
N LEU A 27 -12.74 -25.28 -5.78
CA LEU A 27 -13.14 -24.76 -7.08
C LEU A 27 -12.08 -23.82 -7.69
N LEU A 28 -11.38 -23.04 -6.85
CA LEU A 28 -10.26 -22.21 -7.31
C LEU A 28 -9.13 -23.08 -7.87
N HIS A 29 -8.73 -24.13 -7.14
CA HIS A 29 -7.72 -25.08 -7.61
C HIS A 29 -8.17 -25.86 -8.85
N GLU A 30 -9.43 -26.28 -8.94
CA GLU A 30 -9.97 -26.94 -10.14
C GLU A 30 -9.79 -26.02 -11.36
N ILE A 31 -10.18 -24.75 -11.27
CA ILE A 31 -10.05 -23.80 -12.38
C ILE A 31 -8.58 -23.55 -12.74
N ILE A 32 -7.71 -23.33 -11.75
CA ILE A 32 -6.26 -23.13 -11.96
C ILE A 32 -5.63 -24.36 -12.64
N SER A 33 -6.00 -25.57 -12.20
CA SER A 33 -5.46 -26.82 -12.77
C SER A 33 -5.89 -27.11 -14.21
N ASN A 34 -6.95 -26.46 -14.69
CA ASN A 34 -7.43 -26.54 -16.07
C ASN A 34 -6.72 -25.54 -17.02
N CYS A 35 -5.98 -24.57 -16.50
CA CYS A 35 -5.12 -23.68 -17.29
C CYS A 35 -3.87 -24.42 -17.78
N LYS A 36 -3.32 -23.99 -18.92
CA LYS A 36 -2.22 -24.69 -19.62
C LYS A 36 -0.84 -24.11 -19.36
N SER A 37 -0.78 -22.89 -18.82
CA SER A 37 0.46 -22.20 -18.47
C SER A 37 0.23 -21.21 -17.34
N ASP A 38 1.30 -20.94 -16.59
CA ASP A 38 1.37 -19.95 -15.53
C ASP A 38 0.92 -18.57 -16.04
N GLU A 39 1.38 -18.17 -17.23
CA GLU A 39 0.93 -16.93 -17.91
C GLU A 39 -0.60 -16.89 -18.12
N GLU A 40 -1.27 -18.02 -18.40
CA GLU A 40 -2.72 -18.08 -18.56
C GLU A 40 -3.42 -17.90 -17.20
N ILE A 41 -2.86 -18.48 -16.13
CA ILE A 41 -3.34 -18.34 -14.75
C ILE A 41 -3.23 -16.88 -14.30
N SER A 42 -2.04 -16.27 -14.36
CA SER A 42 -1.83 -14.89 -13.92
C SER A 42 -2.68 -13.91 -14.71
N ASN A 43 -2.79 -14.07 -16.04
CA ASN A 43 -3.69 -13.25 -16.86
C ASN A 43 -5.17 -13.45 -16.48
N LEU A 44 -5.61 -14.68 -16.22
CA LEU A 44 -7.00 -14.96 -15.84
C LEU A 44 -7.34 -14.36 -14.47
N LEU A 45 -6.46 -14.51 -13.48
CA LEU A 45 -6.68 -14.02 -12.12
C LEU A 45 -6.61 -12.48 -12.07
N ASN A 46 -5.55 -11.88 -12.64
CA ASN A 46 -5.34 -10.43 -12.59
C ASN A 46 -6.36 -9.64 -13.44
N ASN A 47 -6.89 -10.20 -14.54
CA ASN A 47 -7.88 -9.52 -15.39
C ASN A 47 -9.34 -9.89 -15.08
N THR A 48 -9.61 -10.76 -14.09
CA THR A 48 -10.98 -11.09 -13.70
C THR A 48 -11.51 -10.06 -12.70
N THR A 49 -12.49 -9.28 -13.15
CA THR A 49 -13.15 -8.25 -12.36
C THR A 49 -14.66 -8.44 -12.34
N THR A 50 -15.30 -8.09 -11.22
CA THR A 50 -16.76 -8.07 -11.09
C THR A 50 -17.37 -6.90 -11.86
N VAL A 51 -18.70 -6.84 -11.99
CA VAL A 51 -19.39 -5.70 -12.61
C VAL A 51 -19.20 -4.37 -11.86
N MET A 52 -18.80 -4.43 -10.58
CA MET A 52 -18.38 -3.28 -9.77
C MET A 52 -16.92 -2.86 -10.04
N GLY A 53 -16.15 -3.66 -10.78
CA GLY A 53 -14.72 -3.44 -11.02
C GLY A 53 -13.86 -3.72 -9.79
N ASN A 54 -14.30 -4.65 -8.93
CA ASN A 54 -13.46 -5.29 -7.93
C ASN A 54 -12.73 -6.47 -8.57
N HIS A 55 -11.47 -6.70 -8.22
CA HIS A 55 -10.71 -7.89 -8.66
C HIS A 55 -11.01 -9.07 -7.72
N LEU A 56 -10.64 -10.29 -8.10
CA LEU A 56 -10.79 -11.50 -7.25
C LEU A 56 -10.25 -11.28 -5.83
N TYR A 57 -9.08 -10.67 -5.71
CA TYR A 57 -8.45 -10.35 -4.42
C TYR A 57 -9.32 -9.42 -3.56
N HIS A 58 -9.99 -8.42 -4.15
CA HIS A 58 -10.91 -7.55 -3.42
C HIS A 58 -12.13 -8.30 -2.90
N GLU A 59 -12.74 -9.17 -3.73
CA GLU A 59 -13.94 -9.92 -3.33
C GLU A 59 -13.63 -10.89 -2.18
N ALA A 60 -12.44 -11.52 -2.18
CA ALA A 60 -11.98 -12.35 -1.07
C ALA A 60 -11.66 -11.51 0.19
N ALA A 61 -10.97 -10.37 0.03
CA ALA A 61 -10.62 -9.47 1.14
C ALA A 61 -11.85 -8.80 1.78
N LEU A 62 -12.89 -8.50 1.01
CA LEU A 62 -14.17 -7.96 1.50
C LEU A 62 -14.95 -8.96 2.38
N GLN A 63 -14.61 -10.25 2.36
CA GLN A 63 -15.25 -11.30 3.17
C GLN A 63 -14.31 -11.91 4.21
N GLY A 64 -13.03 -11.51 4.25
CA GLY A 64 -12.04 -12.10 5.15
C GLY A 64 -11.65 -13.54 4.80
N ASN A 65 -11.81 -13.95 3.53
CA ASN A 65 -11.61 -15.32 3.07
C ASN A 65 -10.12 -15.69 2.99
N TYR A 66 -9.53 -15.98 4.16
CA TYR A 66 -8.09 -16.20 4.35
C TYR A 66 -7.51 -17.26 3.41
N GLU A 67 -8.14 -18.43 3.31
CA GLU A 67 -7.59 -19.57 2.55
C GLU A 67 -7.59 -19.31 1.03
N ILE A 68 -8.61 -18.61 0.52
CA ILE A 68 -8.59 -18.11 -0.87
C ILE A 68 -7.46 -17.09 -1.07
N ILE A 69 -7.25 -16.18 -0.13
CA ILE A 69 -6.22 -15.13 -0.26
C ILE A 69 -4.83 -15.76 -0.27
N ASP A 70 -4.56 -16.68 0.65
CA ASP A 70 -3.34 -17.50 0.70
C ASP A 70 -3.10 -18.20 -0.65
N THR A 71 -4.12 -18.91 -1.15
CA THR A 71 -4.08 -19.62 -2.44
C THR A 71 -3.85 -18.70 -3.64
N LEU A 72 -4.39 -17.47 -3.62
CA LEU A 72 -4.20 -16.48 -4.68
C LEU A 72 -2.80 -15.87 -4.64
N LEU A 73 -2.26 -15.61 -3.45
CA LEU A 73 -0.92 -15.05 -3.24
C LEU A 73 0.20 -16.03 -3.59
N ASP A 74 -0.05 -17.34 -3.47
CA ASP A 74 0.84 -18.41 -3.92
C ASP A 74 0.99 -18.48 -5.46
N GLN A 75 0.16 -17.78 -6.25
CA GLN A 75 0.20 -17.86 -7.71
C GLN A 75 1.31 -16.98 -8.32
N PRO A 76 2.01 -17.45 -9.37
CA PRO A 76 3.04 -16.68 -10.04
C PRO A 76 2.47 -15.40 -10.67
N ASP A 77 3.25 -14.32 -10.64
CA ASP A 77 2.92 -13.01 -11.24
C ASP A 77 1.53 -12.46 -10.84
N PHE A 78 1.06 -12.75 -9.62
CA PHE A 78 -0.20 -12.24 -9.08
C PHE A 78 -0.08 -10.78 -8.60
N GLU A 79 -1.00 -9.92 -9.05
CA GLU A 79 -0.99 -8.49 -8.73
C GLU A 79 -1.51 -8.24 -7.31
N CYS A 80 -0.65 -7.71 -6.42
CA CYS A 80 -0.97 -7.54 -5.01
C CYS A 80 -1.71 -6.23 -4.65
N ASP A 81 -1.57 -5.18 -5.47
CA ASP A 81 -2.22 -3.87 -5.25
C ASP A 81 -3.12 -3.37 -6.40
N PRO A 82 -3.98 -4.22 -6.99
CA PRO A 82 -4.93 -3.76 -8.00
C PRO A 82 -5.89 -2.73 -7.39
N LEU A 83 -6.31 -1.72 -8.15
CA LEU A 83 -7.24 -0.69 -7.67
C LEU A 83 -8.68 -0.99 -8.12
N ASN A 84 -9.64 -0.95 -7.21
CA ASN A 84 -11.04 -1.12 -7.59
C ASN A 84 -11.61 0.10 -8.35
N ARG A 85 -12.56 -0.15 -9.25
CA ARG A 85 -13.11 0.89 -10.13
C ARG A 85 -13.91 1.95 -9.37
N ILE A 86 -14.61 1.59 -8.29
CA ILE A 86 -15.53 2.49 -7.59
C ILE A 86 -14.78 3.41 -6.61
N GLU A 87 -14.09 2.85 -5.63
CA GLU A 87 -13.48 3.61 -4.52
C GLU A 87 -12.00 3.94 -4.75
N GLY A 88 -11.34 3.22 -5.67
CA GLY A 88 -9.89 3.21 -5.81
C GLY A 88 -9.18 2.53 -4.64
N ASP A 89 -9.88 1.67 -3.91
CA ASP A 89 -9.31 0.89 -2.81
C ASP A 89 -8.41 -0.22 -3.38
N THR A 90 -7.33 -0.58 -2.66
CA THR A 90 -6.57 -1.82 -2.87
C THR A 90 -7.21 -2.98 -2.08
N PRO A 91 -6.84 -4.25 -2.30
CA PRO A 91 -7.34 -5.37 -1.49
C PRO A 91 -7.07 -5.17 0.01
N LEU A 92 -5.93 -4.57 0.36
CA LEU A 92 -5.58 -4.23 1.74
C LEU A 92 -6.54 -3.21 2.38
N HIS A 93 -7.06 -2.24 1.61
CA HIS A 93 -8.13 -1.36 2.09
C HIS A 93 -9.43 -2.14 2.35
N SER A 94 -9.79 -3.07 1.44
CA SER A 94 -10.98 -3.92 1.58
C SER A 94 -10.92 -4.84 2.80
N ALA A 95 -9.77 -5.47 3.06
CA ALA A 95 -9.54 -6.29 4.26
C ALA A 95 -9.74 -5.47 5.55
N ILE A 96 -9.18 -4.26 5.63
CA ILE A 96 -9.33 -3.39 6.81
C ILE A 96 -10.80 -2.97 7.02
N ARG A 97 -11.55 -2.69 5.94
CA ARG A 97 -12.99 -2.42 6.04
C ARG A 97 -13.77 -3.60 6.59
N TRP A 98 -13.45 -4.82 6.12
CA TRP A 98 -14.05 -6.04 6.64
C TRP A 98 -13.79 -6.20 8.13
N ILE A 99 -12.53 -6.11 8.58
CA ILE A 99 -12.12 -6.19 10.00
C ILE A 99 -12.83 -5.14 10.87
N ASN A 100 -13.02 -3.92 10.35
CA ASN A 100 -13.74 -2.86 11.05
C ASN A 100 -15.26 -3.11 11.16
N SER A 101 -15.84 -3.91 10.27
CA SER A 101 -17.26 -4.29 10.30
C SER A 101 -17.54 -5.50 11.20
N GLU A 102 -16.54 -6.36 11.43
CA GLU A 102 -16.66 -7.56 12.25
C GLU A 102 -16.58 -7.28 13.78
N PRO A 103 -17.14 -8.17 14.62
CA PRO A 103 -17.04 -8.06 16.07
C PRO A 103 -15.58 -8.06 16.57
N PRO A 104 -15.29 -7.41 17.73
CA PRO A 104 -13.93 -7.37 18.28
C PRO A 104 -13.24 -8.72 18.50
N ALA A 105 -14.01 -9.82 18.63
CA ALA A 105 -13.48 -11.17 18.75
C ALA A 105 -12.77 -11.70 17.49
N GLN A 106 -13.06 -11.15 16.31
CA GLN A 106 -12.40 -11.53 15.05
C GLN A 106 -11.17 -10.68 14.73
N ARG A 107 -10.83 -9.69 15.57
CA ARG A 107 -9.69 -8.78 15.32
C ARG A 107 -8.38 -9.53 15.19
N ASP A 108 -8.13 -10.55 16.01
CA ASP A 108 -6.88 -11.30 15.95
C ASP A 108 -6.73 -12.09 14.63
N PHE A 109 -7.82 -12.65 14.12
CA PHE A 109 -7.85 -13.28 12.78
C PHE A 109 -7.66 -12.24 11.67
N GLY A 110 -8.33 -11.08 11.77
CA GLY A 110 -8.12 -9.95 10.86
C GLY A 110 -6.68 -9.42 10.84
N ASN A 111 -6.04 -9.37 12.01
CA ASN A 111 -4.64 -8.96 12.14
C ASN A 111 -3.72 -9.97 11.44
N ALA A 112 -3.96 -11.27 11.59
CA ALA A 112 -3.21 -12.32 10.90
C ALA A 112 -3.44 -12.29 9.37
N LEU A 113 -4.68 -12.05 8.92
CA LEU A 113 -5.00 -11.86 7.50
C LEU A 113 -4.20 -10.69 6.92
N VAL A 114 -4.23 -9.52 7.56
CA VAL A 114 -3.46 -8.34 7.11
C VAL A 114 -1.96 -8.60 7.19
N GLN A 115 -1.48 -9.35 8.19
CA GLN A 115 -0.07 -9.73 8.26
C GLN A 115 0.38 -10.51 7.03
N MET A 116 -0.34 -11.57 6.65
CA MET A 116 -0.06 -12.36 5.46
C MET A 116 -0.07 -11.51 4.17
N MET A 117 -1.06 -10.63 4.01
CA MET A 117 -1.14 -9.73 2.84
C MET A 117 0.08 -8.80 2.75
N LEU A 118 0.57 -8.29 3.88
CA LEU A 118 1.76 -7.44 3.95
C LEU A 118 3.04 -8.24 3.68
N GLU A 119 3.17 -9.44 4.27
CA GLU A 119 4.30 -10.35 4.03
C GLU A 119 4.40 -10.80 2.56
N ALA A 120 3.27 -10.90 1.85
CA ALA A 120 3.22 -11.12 0.41
C ALA A 120 3.48 -9.85 -0.45
N GLY A 121 3.66 -8.69 0.18
CA GLY A 121 4.09 -7.45 -0.49
C GLY A 121 2.99 -6.42 -0.80
N SER A 122 1.77 -6.54 -0.27
CA SER A 122 0.73 -5.50 -0.43
C SER A 122 1.16 -4.17 0.20
N SER A 123 1.08 -3.08 -0.56
CA SER A 123 1.62 -1.78 -0.17
C SER A 123 0.71 -1.02 0.81
N THR A 124 1.32 -0.62 1.94
CA THR A 124 0.72 0.24 2.96
C THR A 124 0.56 1.70 2.51
N ARG A 125 1.23 2.11 1.42
CA ARG A 125 1.42 3.51 1.01
C ARG A 125 0.40 4.00 -0.01
N VAL A 126 -0.25 3.08 -0.73
CA VAL A 126 -1.22 3.39 -1.77
C VAL A 126 -2.42 4.12 -1.17
N ARG A 127 -2.96 5.09 -1.91
CA ARG A 127 -4.09 5.91 -1.47
C ARG A 127 -5.29 5.70 -2.37
N ASN A 128 -6.46 5.53 -1.77
CA ASN A 128 -7.71 5.46 -2.50
C ASN A 128 -8.19 6.83 -3.03
N LYS A 129 -9.35 6.89 -3.70
CA LYS A 129 -9.89 8.16 -4.23
C LYS A 129 -10.27 9.16 -3.12
N ALA A 130 -10.54 8.69 -1.91
CA ALA A 130 -10.71 9.54 -0.73
C ALA A 130 -9.37 10.08 -0.18
N LYS A 131 -8.23 9.72 -0.80
CA LYS A 131 -6.85 10.06 -0.43
C LYS A 131 -6.39 9.46 0.90
N LEU A 132 -7.11 8.47 1.40
CA LEU A 132 -6.83 7.74 2.62
C LEU A 132 -5.89 6.56 2.31
N THR A 133 -5.00 6.24 3.24
CA THR A 133 -4.19 5.00 3.22
C THR A 133 -4.87 3.89 4.02
N PRO A 134 -4.47 2.61 3.83
CA PRO A 134 -4.93 1.48 4.66
C PRO A 134 -4.82 1.77 6.17
N TYR A 135 -3.67 2.29 6.62
CA TYR A 135 -3.42 2.68 8.02
C TYR A 135 -4.44 3.70 8.57
N GLN A 136 -4.92 4.62 7.74
CA GLN A 136 -5.90 5.65 8.12
C GLN A 136 -7.33 5.12 8.19
N LEU A 137 -7.62 3.97 7.58
CA LEU A 137 -8.92 3.31 7.68
C LEU A 137 -9.05 2.42 8.93
N VAL A 138 -7.96 2.02 9.58
CA VAL A 138 -8.01 1.14 10.76
C VAL A 138 -8.74 1.81 11.93
N ASP A 139 -9.68 1.09 12.57
CA ASP A 139 -10.32 1.50 13.81
C ASP A 139 -9.27 1.89 14.88
N PRO A 140 -9.30 3.13 15.43
CA PRO A 140 -8.41 3.56 16.51
C PRO A 140 -8.41 2.65 17.76
N ALA A 141 -9.48 1.89 18.00
CA ALA A 141 -9.52 0.90 19.08
C ALA A 141 -8.75 -0.40 18.75
N ASN A 142 -8.51 -0.72 17.46
CA ASN A 142 -7.66 -1.85 17.05
C ASN A 142 -6.17 -1.43 17.00
N LYS A 143 -5.61 -1.16 18.19
CA LYS A 143 -4.18 -0.87 18.37
C LYS A 143 -3.23 -1.91 17.72
N PRO A 144 -3.38 -3.23 17.91
CA PRO A 144 -2.42 -4.18 17.36
C PRO A 144 -2.35 -4.14 15.82
N LEU A 145 -3.45 -3.91 15.11
CA LEU A 145 -3.44 -3.73 13.65
C LEU A 145 -2.65 -2.48 13.21
N ARG A 146 -2.81 -1.37 13.94
CA ARG A 146 -2.07 -0.14 13.66
C ARG A 146 -0.57 -0.34 13.92
N ASP A 147 -0.22 -0.98 15.04
CA ASP A 147 1.17 -1.27 15.38
C ASP A 147 1.81 -2.24 14.36
N LEU A 148 1.04 -3.18 13.82
CA LEU A 148 1.48 -4.14 12.79
C LEU A 148 1.80 -3.43 11.46
N ILE A 149 0.87 -2.65 10.93
CA ILE A 149 1.08 -1.88 9.68
C ILE A 149 2.25 -0.89 9.85
N GLN A 150 2.36 -0.24 11.00
CA GLN A 150 3.45 0.70 11.26
C GLN A 150 4.82 0.01 11.35
N LYS A 151 4.91 -1.20 11.96
CA LYS A 151 6.13 -2.02 11.95
C LYS A 151 6.51 -2.43 10.53
N HIS A 152 5.55 -2.81 9.69
CA HIS A 152 5.79 -3.14 8.29
C HIS A 152 6.36 -1.93 7.54
N GLU A 153 5.74 -0.76 7.67
CA GLU A 153 6.23 0.46 7.01
C GLU A 153 7.68 0.82 7.43
N TYR A 154 8.04 0.63 8.70
CA TYR A 154 9.43 0.79 9.16
C TYR A 154 10.38 -0.26 8.59
N ALA A 155 9.94 -1.52 8.42
CA ALA A 155 10.74 -2.57 7.80
C ALA A 155 10.99 -2.29 6.31
N GLU A 156 9.94 -1.88 5.56
CA GLU A 156 10.05 -1.47 4.15
C GLU A 156 11.03 -0.31 3.95
N LEU A 157 11.01 0.69 4.84
CA LEU A 157 11.94 1.84 4.79
C LEU A 157 13.39 1.41 5.02
N ASN A 158 13.64 0.55 6.02
CA ASN A 158 14.99 0.13 6.39
C ASN A 158 15.58 -0.89 5.40
N ALA A 159 14.74 -1.66 4.70
CA ALA A 159 15.19 -2.60 3.66
C ALA A 159 15.90 -1.90 2.48
N GLY A 160 15.61 -0.61 2.25
CA GLY A 160 16.26 0.20 1.20
C GLY A 160 17.61 0.82 1.56
N ASP A 161 18.04 0.75 2.84
CA ASP A 161 19.23 1.46 3.36
C ASP A 161 20.43 0.53 3.65
N PHE A 162 20.38 -0.72 3.18
CA PHE A 162 21.51 -1.65 3.34
C PHE A 162 22.57 -1.43 2.24
N VAL A 163 23.38 -0.38 2.42
CA VAL A 163 24.60 -0.19 1.63
C VAL A 163 25.66 -1.17 2.12
N ASP A 164 25.99 -2.18 1.31
CA ASP A 164 27.16 -3.04 1.55
C ASP A 164 28.42 -2.17 1.63
N SER A 165 28.96 -2.02 2.83
CA SER A 165 30.18 -1.26 3.11
C SER A 165 31.42 -2.10 2.83
N ASP A 166 31.50 -2.60 1.59
CA ASP A 166 32.64 -3.36 1.10
C ASP A 166 33.88 -2.43 1.05
N PRO A 167 34.94 -2.69 1.84
CA PRO A 167 36.07 -1.77 1.95
C PRO A 167 36.86 -1.73 0.63
N PRO A 168 37.10 -0.53 0.05
CA PRO A 168 37.61 -0.44 -1.32
C PRO A 168 39.06 -0.96 -1.42
N PRO A 169 39.37 -1.82 -2.42
CA PRO A 169 40.75 -2.17 -2.73
C PRO A 169 41.51 -0.95 -3.27
N ALA A 170 42.80 -0.88 -2.95
CA ALA A 170 43.62 0.31 -3.15
C ALA A 170 43.73 0.78 -4.61
N ALA A 171 43.85 2.10 -4.77
CA ALA A 171 43.81 2.80 -6.05
C ALA A 171 44.90 2.40 -7.06
N GLN A 172 44.55 2.47 -8.34
CA GLN A 172 45.51 2.82 -9.39
C GLN A 172 44.87 3.67 -10.50
N SER A 173 45.52 4.78 -10.81
CA SER A 173 45.04 5.83 -11.72
C SER A 173 45.43 5.58 -13.16
N SER A 174 44.51 5.75 -14.12
CA SER A 174 44.87 6.14 -15.49
C SER A 174 43.76 6.89 -16.21
N SER A 175 44.09 8.08 -16.72
CA SER A 175 43.19 9.04 -17.34
C SER A 175 43.13 8.89 -18.86
N LYS A 176 41.93 8.95 -19.48
CA LYS A 176 41.78 9.58 -20.81
C LYS A 176 40.36 10.04 -21.19
N ASP A 177 40.35 11.23 -21.78
CA ASP A 177 39.27 12.08 -22.28
C ASP A 177 38.12 11.51 -23.15
N LYS A 178 36.93 12.10 -22.91
CA LYS A 178 35.91 12.58 -23.89
C LYS A 178 35.15 11.49 -24.71
N LYS A 179 33.87 11.66 -25.10
CA LYS A 179 33.07 12.90 -25.31
C LYS A 179 31.55 12.56 -25.43
N LYS A 180 30.65 13.35 -24.79
CA LYS A 180 29.26 13.76 -25.22
C LYS A 180 28.26 12.65 -25.67
N THR A 181 26.93 12.66 -25.46
CA THR A 181 25.88 13.60 -24.95
C THR A 181 24.56 12.78 -24.84
N ALA A 182 23.45 13.18 -24.21
CA ALA A 182 23.01 14.38 -23.46
C ALA A 182 21.76 14.04 -22.60
N ALA A 183 21.39 14.96 -21.70
CA ALA A 183 20.08 15.10 -21.02
C ALA A 183 19.68 14.03 -19.97
N ALA A 184 18.97 14.36 -18.89
CA ALA A 184 18.83 15.65 -18.18
C ALA A 184 18.21 15.40 -16.79
N SER A 185 18.96 15.65 -15.71
CA SER A 185 18.43 15.70 -14.34
C SER A 185 19.21 16.75 -13.56
N ALA A 186 18.53 17.78 -13.05
CA ALA A 186 19.18 18.88 -12.33
C ALA A 186 19.32 18.54 -10.85
N PHE A 187 20.57 18.45 -10.37
CA PHE A 187 20.91 18.43 -8.95
C PHE A 187 21.55 19.78 -8.60
N VAL A 188 21.02 20.47 -7.59
CA VAL A 188 21.54 21.76 -7.14
C VAL A 188 22.49 21.52 -5.97
N ASP A 189 23.77 21.57 -6.28
CA ASP A 189 24.87 21.54 -5.33
C ASP A 189 25.09 22.96 -4.78
N VAL A 190 24.97 23.15 -3.46
CA VAL A 190 25.25 24.42 -2.78
C VAL A 190 26.59 24.30 -2.08
N ARG A 191 27.50 25.19 -2.50
CA ARG A 191 28.90 25.21 -2.07
C ARG A 191 29.07 25.48 -0.59
N GLN A 192 30.07 24.80 -0.04
CA GLN A 192 30.79 25.21 1.15
C GLN A 192 31.67 26.42 0.81
N GLU A 193 31.49 27.52 1.53
CA GLU A 193 32.40 28.67 1.57
C GLU A 193 32.75 28.94 3.03
N ASP A 194 34.04 28.83 3.37
CA ASP A 194 34.56 29.16 4.69
C ASP A 194 34.55 30.68 4.89
N ASN A 195 34.12 31.13 6.06
CA ASN A 195 34.28 32.52 6.49
C ASN A 195 34.37 32.54 8.02
N ASP A 196 35.59 32.67 8.54
CA ASP A 196 35.84 32.98 9.96
C ASP A 196 35.48 34.46 10.22
N ASP A 197 34.76 34.74 11.31
CA ASP A 197 35.10 35.76 12.33
C ASP A 197 33.90 36.05 13.27
N ASP A 198 34.25 36.19 14.55
CA ASP A 198 33.59 36.92 15.66
C ASP A 198 32.16 36.58 16.16
N ASP A 199 32.15 36.24 17.47
CA ASP A 199 31.18 36.50 18.56
C ASP A 199 29.83 37.21 18.23
N ASP A 200 28.70 36.62 18.65
CA ASP A 200 27.92 37.08 19.83
C ASP A 200 26.56 36.36 20.00
N ASP A 201 26.12 36.32 21.26
CA ASP A 201 24.87 35.82 21.88
C ASP A 201 23.70 35.24 21.05
N ALA A 202 23.29 34.04 21.47
CA ALA A 202 22.03 33.40 21.09
C ALA A 202 20.81 34.02 21.83
N GLU A 203 20.35 35.20 21.41
CA GLU A 203 19.10 35.79 21.89
C GLU A 203 17.85 35.30 21.11
N PHE A 204 17.36 34.11 21.45
CA PHE A 204 15.97 33.72 21.11
C PHE A 204 14.97 34.47 22.02
N SER A 205 14.89 35.79 21.86
CA SER A 205 13.95 36.65 22.57
C SER A 205 12.66 36.82 21.77
N GLY A 206 11.74 35.87 21.97
CA GLY A 206 10.42 35.83 21.34
C GLY A 206 9.35 35.38 22.32
N SER A 207 9.15 36.15 23.39
CA SER A 207 8.13 35.87 24.41
C SER A 207 6.72 36.07 23.84
N ASP A 208 5.88 35.03 23.91
CA ASP A 208 4.48 34.95 23.46
C ASP A 208 3.53 36.02 24.07
N ASP A 209 4.02 36.79 25.04
CA ASP A 209 3.22 37.76 25.82
C ASP A 209 3.02 39.12 25.11
N GLU A 210 4.01 39.63 24.37
CA GLU A 210 3.91 40.95 23.72
C GLU A 210 3.00 40.93 22.49
N GLU A 211 3.09 39.89 21.65
CA GLU A 211 2.22 39.72 20.48
C GLU A 211 0.75 39.52 20.89
N ARG A 212 0.53 38.84 22.01
CA ARG A 212 -0.77 38.68 22.67
C ARG A 212 -1.32 40.02 23.18
N ALA A 213 -0.49 40.86 23.80
CA ALA A 213 -0.87 42.20 24.26
C ALA A 213 -1.24 43.15 23.10
N GLU A 214 -0.51 43.10 21.98
CA GLU A 214 -0.81 43.83 20.75
C GLU A 214 -2.17 43.43 20.17
N TRP A 215 -2.47 42.11 20.11
CA TRP A 215 -3.74 41.58 19.61
C TRP A 215 -4.94 42.03 20.45
N GLU A 216 -4.82 42.02 21.78
CA GLU A 216 -5.85 42.51 22.72
C GLU A 216 -6.13 44.01 22.52
N ARG A 217 -5.06 44.83 22.38
CA ARG A 217 -5.17 46.28 22.15
C ARG A 217 -5.92 46.58 20.85
N ARG A 218 -5.63 45.82 19.78
CA ARG A 218 -6.27 45.92 18.46
C ARG A 218 -7.75 45.47 18.48
N ARG A 219 -8.09 44.46 19.28
CA ARG A 219 -9.48 44.00 19.51
C ARG A 219 -10.31 45.10 20.20
N LYS A 220 -9.76 45.73 21.23
CA LYS A 220 -10.44 46.75 22.05
C LYS A 220 -10.69 48.07 21.31
N ALA A 221 -9.84 48.41 20.34
CA ALA A 221 -10.00 49.60 19.50
C ALA A 221 -11.14 49.49 18.45
N LYS A 222 -11.60 48.27 18.14
CA LYS A 222 -12.60 48.00 17.08
C LYS A 222 -14.03 47.79 17.60
N GLY A 223 -14.27 48.12 18.87
CA GLY A 223 -15.54 47.93 19.58
C GLY A 223 -16.06 49.19 20.29
N ARG A 224 -15.83 50.38 19.70
CA ARG A 224 -16.38 51.67 20.12
C ARG A 224 -16.85 52.46 18.90
#